data_AF-A0A7S7B0W2-F1
#
_entry.id   AF-A0A7S7B0W2-F1
#
_cell.length_a   1.000
_cell.length_b   1.000
_cell.length_c   1.000
_cell.angle_alpha   90.00
_cell.angle_beta   90.00
_cell.angle_gamma   90.00
#
_symmetry.space_group_name_H-M   'P 1'
#
loop_
_entity.id
_entity.type
_entity.pdbx_description
1 polymer ?
#
loop_
_entity_poly.entity_id
_entity_poly.type
_entity_poly.pdbx_seq_one_letter_code
_entity_poly.pdbx_strand_id
1 'polypeptide(L)'
;MTQSNLPKIWTVEIEDDQKFRAFYRSLKPIEQATLMAGLQEVLPRLGMNICSTEWGKALGGSLYEFRIRRSLDAIYREFVSEEAAHSTPNHLRGREVSLRVFCTFEGNKIALVLDGYDKQKNPNAKTQNRMITKARTSLASHKAEQKQQLRQKKSDGSASVSASKRQRKKRR
;
A
#
# COMPACT_ATOMS: atom_id res chain seq x y z
N MET A 1 -20.71 -25.82 -9.98
CA MET A 1 -19.64 -26.02 -8.97
C MET A 1 -18.36 -26.12 -9.78
N THR A 2 -17.38 -25.23 -9.73
CA THR A 2 -16.69 -24.58 -8.60
C THR A 2 -16.25 -23.17 -9.02
N GLN A 3 -16.68 -22.14 -8.29
CA GLN A 3 -16.03 -20.83 -8.40
C GLN A 3 -14.59 -20.99 -7.90
N SER A 4 -13.64 -20.52 -8.70
CA SER A 4 -12.21 -20.50 -8.39
C SER A 4 -11.97 -19.81 -7.05
N ASN A 5 -11.70 -20.59 -6.00
CA ASN A 5 -11.33 -20.08 -4.69
C ASN A 5 -9.82 -19.75 -4.69
N LEU A 6 -9.43 -18.81 -5.55
CA LEU A 6 -8.09 -18.23 -5.48
C LEU A 6 -7.99 -17.47 -4.15
N PRO A 7 -6.90 -17.63 -3.39
CA PRO A 7 -6.73 -16.91 -2.13
C PRO A 7 -6.90 -15.41 -2.38
N LYS A 8 -7.68 -14.76 -1.53
CA LYS A 8 -8.05 -13.35 -1.68
C LYS A 8 -6.84 -12.47 -1.31
N ILE A 9 -5.93 -12.27 -2.26
CA ILE A 9 -4.74 -11.42 -2.11
C ILE A 9 -5.13 -9.93 -2.15
N TRP A 10 -4.48 -9.10 -1.33
CA TRP A 10 -4.57 -7.64 -1.35
C TRP A 10 -3.85 -7.06 -2.57
N THR A 11 -4.48 -6.12 -3.26
CA THR A 11 -3.83 -5.29 -4.29
C THR A 11 -3.08 -4.15 -3.60
N VAL A 12 -1.85 -3.90 -4.02
CA VAL A 12 -1.07 -2.74 -3.55
C VAL A 12 -1.15 -1.64 -4.60
N GLU A 13 -1.59 -0.46 -4.16
CA GLU A 13 -1.66 0.73 -5.01
C GLU A 13 -0.78 1.83 -4.41
N ILE A 14 -0.22 2.66 -5.28
CA ILE A 14 0.58 3.81 -4.89
C ILE A 14 -0.28 5.05 -5.08
N GLU A 15 -0.48 5.85 -4.02
CA GLU A 15 -1.31 7.05 -4.08
C GLU A 15 -0.71 8.11 -5.01
N ASP A 16 0.58 8.37 -4.83
CA ASP A 16 1.33 9.40 -5.54
C ASP A 16 2.59 8.77 -6.11
N ASP A 17 2.53 8.35 -7.38
CA ASP A 17 3.64 7.70 -8.08
C ASP A 17 4.89 8.58 -8.11
N GLN A 18 4.74 9.90 -8.24
CA GLN A 18 5.88 10.81 -8.28
C GLN A 18 6.61 10.85 -6.93
N LYS A 19 5.87 11.00 -5.83
CA LYS A 19 6.45 10.98 -4.47
C LYS A 19 7.06 9.62 -4.15
N PHE A 20 6.36 8.53 -4.47
CA PHE A 20 6.88 7.19 -4.25
C PHE A 20 8.16 6.94 -5.04
N ARG A 21 8.21 7.35 -6.31
CA ARG A 21 9.41 7.22 -7.15
C ARG A 21 10.58 8.03 -6.61
N ALA A 22 10.33 9.22 -6.06
CA ALA A 22 11.37 10.01 -5.40
C ALA A 22 11.90 9.32 -4.14
N PHE A 23 11.02 8.77 -3.30
CA PHE A 23 11.40 7.95 -2.15
C PHE A 23 12.22 6.72 -2.59
N TYR A 24 11.70 5.93 -3.53
CA TYR A 24 12.36 4.73 -4.07
C TYR A 24 13.77 5.03 -4.59
N ARG A 25 13.93 6.11 -5.38
CA ARG A 25 15.24 6.52 -5.91
C ARG A 25 16.23 6.99 -4.85
N SER A 26 15.75 7.38 -3.67
CA SER A 26 16.63 7.77 -2.55
C SER A 26 17.22 6.58 -1.78
N LEU A 27 16.72 5.37 -2.03
CA LEU A 27 17.16 4.13 -1.42
C LEU A 27 18.35 3.51 -2.15
N LYS A 28 19.18 2.75 -1.42
CA LYS A 28 20.24 1.92 -2.02
C LYS A 28 19.64 0.75 -2.81
N PRO A 29 20.39 0.13 -3.75
CA PRO A 29 19.87 -0.99 -4.54
C PRO A 29 19.29 -2.16 -3.72
N ILE A 30 19.93 -2.51 -2.59
CA ILE A 30 19.40 -3.56 -1.69
C ILE A 30 18.07 -3.15 -1.02
N GLU A 31 17.96 -1.89 -0.59
CA GLU A 31 16.76 -1.34 0.03
C GLU A 31 15.62 -1.26 -0.98
N GLN A 32 15.91 -0.87 -2.22
CA GLN A 32 14.97 -0.89 -3.33
C GLN A 32 14.41 -2.29 -3.59
N ALA A 33 15.30 -3.29 -3.76
CA ALA A 33 14.89 -4.67 -3.99
C ALA A 33 14.05 -5.22 -2.83
N THR A 34 14.46 -4.94 -1.60
CA THR A 34 13.76 -5.41 -0.39
C THR A 34 12.42 -4.69 -0.20
N LEU A 35 12.31 -3.40 -0.54
CA LEU A 35 11.05 -2.66 -0.57
C LEU A 35 10.08 -3.30 -1.56
N MET A 36 10.52 -3.55 -2.80
CA MET A 36 9.66 -4.16 -3.82
C MET A 36 9.21 -5.56 -3.41
N ALA A 37 10.11 -6.41 -2.90
CA ALA A 37 9.74 -7.72 -2.37
C ALA A 37 8.72 -7.60 -1.23
N GLY A 38 8.89 -6.65 -0.30
CA GLY A 38 7.91 -6.39 0.75
C GLY A 38 6.52 -5.99 0.20
N LEU A 39 6.48 -5.11 -0.80
CA LEU A 39 5.24 -4.64 -1.42
C LEU A 39 4.58 -5.68 -2.34
N GLN A 40 5.34 -6.59 -2.94
CA GLN A 40 4.82 -7.57 -3.90
C GLN A 40 4.52 -8.94 -3.25
N GLU A 41 5.29 -9.31 -2.22
CA GLU A 41 5.23 -10.65 -1.65
C GLU A 41 4.62 -10.67 -0.25
N VAL A 42 4.83 -9.64 0.55
CA VAL A 42 4.38 -9.63 1.96
C VAL A 42 3.03 -8.93 2.10
N LEU A 43 2.96 -7.66 1.70
CA LEU A 43 1.79 -6.82 1.88
C LEU A 43 0.53 -7.37 1.18
N PRO A 44 0.63 -7.94 -0.04
CA PRO A 44 -0.50 -8.57 -0.72
C PRO A 44 -1.04 -9.79 0.03
N ARG A 45 -0.16 -10.60 0.61
CA ARG A 45 -0.53 -11.86 1.29
C ARG A 45 -1.11 -11.62 2.67
N LEU A 46 -0.48 -10.73 3.45
CA LEU A 46 -0.89 -10.45 4.83
C LEU A 46 -1.98 -9.37 4.92
N GLY A 47 -1.93 -8.35 4.07
CA GLY A 47 -2.80 -7.19 4.16
C GLY A 47 -2.85 -6.60 5.56
N MET A 48 -4.05 -6.37 6.10
CA MET A 48 -4.21 -5.82 7.45
C MET A 48 -3.65 -6.72 8.56
N ASN A 49 -3.49 -8.03 8.31
CA ASN A 49 -2.91 -8.95 9.28
C ASN A 49 -1.43 -8.69 9.55
N ILE A 50 -0.76 -7.80 8.79
CA ILE A 50 0.59 -7.34 9.15
C ILE A 50 0.63 -6.83 10.59
N CYS A 51 -0.44 -6.21 11.11
CA CYS A 51 -0.49 -5.65 12.46
C CYS A 51 -0.58 -6.69 13.58
N SER A 52 -0.88 -7.94 13.23
CA SER A 52 -0.80 -9.09 14.14
C SER A 52 0.57 -9.77 14.11
N THR A 53 1.53 -9.19 13.39
CA THR A 53 2.88 -9.72 13.19
C THR A 53 3.93 -8.61 13.34
N GLU A 54 5.21 -8.95 13.25
CA GLU A 54 6.30 -7.97 13.25
C GLU A 54 6.30 -7.02 12.04
N TRP A 55 5.57 -7.38 10.98
CA TRP A 55 5.48 -6.60 9.74
C TRP A 55 4.67 -5.32 9.88
N GLY A 56 3.86 -5.15 10.93
CA GLY A 56 2.89 -4.07 10.98
C GLY A 56 2.79 -3.37 12.33
N LYS A 57 2.31 -2.12 12.29
CA LYS A 57 1.84 -1.39 13.47
C LYS A 57 0.65 -0.51 13.10
N ALA A 58 -0.42 -0.59 13.87
CA ALA A 58 -1.53 0.35 13.76
C ALA A 58 -1.14 1.72 14.36
N LEU A 59 -1.35 2.81 13.62
CA LEU A 59 -1.07 4.19 14.05
C LEU A 59 -2.34 5.00 14.36
N GLY A 60 -3.51 4.36 14.28
CA GLY A 60 -4.82 4.98 14.47
C GLY A 60 -5.32 5.74 13.23
N GLY A 61 -6.63 6.02 13.17
CA GLY A 61 -7.23 6.80 12.08
C GLY A 61 -7.18 6.13 10.70
N SER A 62 -7.18 4.79 10.66
CA SER A 62 -6.94 3.97 9.46
C SER A 62 -5.53 4.08 8.86
N LEU A 63 -4.56 4.63 9.61
CA LEU A 63 -3.17 4.67 9.20
C LEU A 63 -2.39 3.50 9.82
N TYR A 64 -1.56 2.86 9.00
CA TYR A 64 -0.75 1.71 9.37
C TYR A 64 0.71 1.93 8.94
N GLU A 65 1.64 1.37 9.72
CA GLU A 65 3.07 1.31 9.41
C GLU A 65 3.42 -0.12 9.00
N PHE A 66 3.82 -0.32 7.74
CA PHE A 66 4.43 -1.54 7.24
C PHE A 66 5.95 -1.49 7.47
N ARG A 67 6.46 -2.47 8.22
CA ARG A 67 7.80 -2.50 8.81
C ARG A 67 8.63 -3.58 8.13
N ILE A 68 9.44 -3.18 7.16
CA ILE A 68 10.38 -4.08 6.49
C ILE A 68 11.68 -4.08 7.28
N ARG A 69 11.97 -5.21 7.93
CA ARG A 69 13.11 -5.39 8.84
C ARG A 69 13.98 -6.60 8.54
N ARG A 70 13.76 -7.25 7.39
CA ARG A 70 14.42 -8.50 7.02
C ARG A 70 15.26 -8.31 5.78
N SER A 71 16.18 -9.22 5.53
CA SER A 71 16.92 -9.28 4.27
C SER A 71 16.01 -9.75 3.13
N LEU A 72 16.43 -9.48 1.90
CA LEU A 72 15.71 -9.89 0.69
C LEU A 72 15.51 -11.42 0.63
N ASP A 73 16.57 -12.19 0.92
CA ASP A 73 16.51 -13.65 0.89
C ASP A 73 15.61 -14.23 1.98
N ALA A 74 15.50 -13.57 3.14
CA ALA A 74 14.56 -13.98 4.18
C ALA A 74 13.10 -13.76 3.75
N ILE A 75 12.81 -12.67 3.03
CA ILE A 75 11.47 -12.43 2.46
C ILE A 75 11.14 -13.52 1.43
N TYR A 76 12.05 -13.79 0.50
CA TYR A 76 11.80 -14.81 -0.51
C TYR A 76 11.65 -16.20 0.09
N ARG A 77 12.45 -16.53 1.10
CA ARG A 77 12.32 -17.81 1.81
C ARG A 77 10.93 -17.98 2.44
N GLU A 78 10.46 -16.94 3.13
CA GLU A 78 9.21 -17.00 3.89
C GLU A 78 7.96 -16.91 3.00
N PHE A 79 8.02 -16.16 1.90
CA PHE A 79 6.84 -15.83 1.13
C PHE A 79 6.85 -16.33 -0.33
N VAL A 80 8.00 -16.72 -0.88
CA VAL A 80 8.13 -17.15 -2.29
C VAL A 80 8.56 -18.62 -2.38
N SER A 81 9.85 -18.92 -2.20
CA SER A 81 10.40 -20.27 -2.16
C SER A 81 11.89 -20.25 -1.72
N GLU A 82 12.44 -21.42 -1.38
CA GLU A 82 13.87 -21.56 -1.10
C GLU A 82 14.73 -21.29 -2.34
N GLU A 83 14.28 -21.68 -3.54
CA GLU A 83 15.00 -21.44 -4.80
C GLU A 83 15.13 -19.93 -5.10
N ALA A 84 14.08 -19.16 -4.83
CA ALA A 84 14.12 -17.71 -4.95
C ALA A 84 15.10 -17.09 -3.94
N ALA A 85 15.12 -17.59 -2.71
CA ALA A 85 16.08 -17.17 -1.69
C ALA A 85 17.52 -17.53 -2.09
N HIS A 86 17.77 -18.72 -2.66
CA HIS A 86 19.09 -19.13 -3.18
C HIS A 86 19.53 -18.32 -4.40
N SER A 87 18.59 -17.86 -5.23
CA SER A 87 18.88 -17.00 -6.39
C SER A 87 19.21 -15.55 -6.01
N THR A 88 19.08 -15.16 -4.74
CA THR A 88 19.49 -13.82 -4.27
C THR A 88 21.01 -13.67 -4.41
N PRO A 89 21.52 -12.62 -5.09
CA PRO A 89 22.95 -12.41 -5.26
C PRO A 89 23.70 -12.37 -3.92
N ASN A 90 24.88 -13.02 -3.85
CA ASN A 90 25.62 -13.16 -2.58
C ASN A 90 25.91 -11.83 -1.88
N HIS A 91 26.18 -10.76 -2.63
CA HIS A 91 26.45 -9.42 -2.08
C HIS A 91 25.19 -8.72 -1.51
N LEU A 92 24.01 -9.30 -1.71
CA LEU A 92 22.71 -8.83 -1.21
C LEU A 92 22.14 -9.74 -0.09
N ARG A 93 22.59 -11.00 -0.02
CA ARG A 93 22.11 -12.01 0.94
C ARG A 93 22.41 -11.60 2.39
N GLY A 94 21.46 -11.85 3.29
CA GLY A 94 21.60 -11.62 4.73
C GLY A 94 21.67 -10.15 5.15
N ARG A 95 21.59 -9.21 4.20
CA ARG A 95 21.64 -7.77 4.50
C ARG A 95 20.28 -7.28 4.95
N GLU A 96 20.13 -7.07 6.25
CA GLU A 96 18.92 -6.49 6.80
C GLU A 96 18.79 -5.01 6.44
N VAL A 97 17.56 -4.60 6.17
CA VAL A 97 17.17 -3.20 5.96
C VAL A 97 16.17 -2.79 7.04
N SER A 98 15.96 -1.49 7.24
CA SER A 98 14.92 -0.99 8.16
C SER A 98 14.08 0.07 7.48
N LEU A 99 13.15 -0.37 6.63
CA LEU A 99 12.24 0.52 5.91
C LEU A 99 10.90 0.58 6.62
N ARG A 100 10.28 1.77 6.60
CA ARG A 100 8.91 1.99 7.05
C ARG A 100 8.12 2.55 5.90
N VAL A 101 6.99 1.93 5.60
CA VAL A 101 6.05 2.38 4.58
C VAL A 101 4.72 2.64 5.28
N PHE A 102 4.15 3.81 5.07
CA PHE A 102 2.83 4.14 5.61
C PHE A 102 1.76 3.79 4.61
N CYS A 103 0.73 3.10 5.08
CA CYS A 103 -0.38 2.68 4.24
C CYS A 103 -1.73 2.80 4.93
N THR A 104 -2.79 2.82 4.13
CA THR A 104 -4.17 2.57 4.57
C THR A 104 -4.68 1.31 3.89
N PHE A 105 -5.63 0.63 4.55
CA PHE A 105 -6.33 -0.51 3.99
C PHE A 105 -7.77 -0.11 3.72
N GLU A 106 -8.19 -0.19 2.46
CA GLU A 106 -9.52 0.25 2.05
C GLU A 106 -10.36 -0.87 1.45
N GLY A 107 -11.62 -0.90 1.88
CA GLY A 107 -12.63 -1.83 1.42
C GLY A 107 -12.16 -3.27 1.54
N ASN A 108 -12.10 -3.95 0.40
CA ASN A 108 -11.91 -5.38 0.35
C ASN A 108 -10.55 -5.81 -0.23
N LYS A 109 -9.61 -4.87 -0.46
CA LYS A 109 -8.34 -5.23 -1.12
C LYS A 109 -7.25 -4.19 -1.35
N ILE A 110 -7.40 -2.89 -1.08
CA ILE A 110 -6.35 -1.94 -1.48
C ILE A 110 -5.46 -1.58 -0.28
N ALA A 111 -4.17 -1.88 -0.38
CA ALA A 111 -3.15 -1.30 0.47
C ALA A 111 -2.57 -0.08 -0.27
N LEU A 112 -3.01 1.11 0.11
CA LEU A 112 -2.58 2.36 -0.51
C LEU A 112 -1.30 2.84 0.18
N VAL A 113 -0.18 2.86 -0.53
CA VAL A 113 1.10 3.38 -0.04
C VAL A 113 1.11 4.91 -0.14
N LEU A 114 1.30 5.56 1.00
CA LEU A 114 1.22 7.02 1.15
C LEU A 114 2.61 7.68 1.14
N ASP A 115 3.57 7.06 1.83
CA ASP A 115 4.96 7.53 1.93
C ASP A 115 5.84 6.43 2.55
N GLY A 116 7.16 6.59 2.52
CA GLY A 116 8.07 5.71 3.22
C GLY A 116 9.37 6.40 3.62
N TYR A 117 10.12 5.79 4.52
CA TYR A 117 11.46 6.25 4.87
C TYR A 117 12.36 5.12 5.35
N ASP A 118 13.66 5.31 5.16
CA ASP A 118 14.68 4.49 5.78
C ASP A 118 14.93 4.96 7.22
N LYS A 119 14.66 4.06 8.17
CA LYS A 119 14.82 4.27 9.62
C LYS A 119 16.28 4.19 10.05
N GLN A 120 17.14 3.42 9.35
CA GLN A 120 18.57 3.38 9.66
C GLN A 120 19.21 4.74 9.37
N LYS A 121 18.88 5.37 8.24
CA LYS A 121 19.30 6.74 7.92
C LYS A 121 18.69 7.80 8.83
N ASN A 122 17.49 7.57 9.38
CA ASN A 122 16.76 8.55 10.19
C ASN A 122 16.24 7.96 11.53
N PRO A 123 17.12 7.66 12.49
CA PRO A 123 16.76 6.89 13.68
C PRO A 123 15.95 7.69 14.71
N ASN A 124 15.92 9.02 14.65
CA ASN A 124 15.27 9.83 15.69
C ASN A 124 13.73 9.81 15.62
N ALA A 125 13.08 10.00 16.78
CA ALA A 125 11.63 9.98 16.91
C ALA A 125 10.95 11.19 16.24
N LYS A 126 11.62 12.34 16.21
CA LYS A 126 11.12 13.57 15.57
C LYS A 126 10.86 13.38 14.08
N THR A 127 11.79 12.72 13.37
CA THR A 127 11.64 12.41 11.95
C THR A 127 10.51 11.41 11.73
N GLN A 128 10.41 10.37 12.55
CA GLN A 128 9.29 9.41 12.45
C GLN A 128 7.94 10.11 12.63
N ASN A 129 7.79 10.94 13.66
CA ASN A 129 6.57 11.71 13.90
C ASN A 129 6.26 12.65 12.73
N ARG A 130 7.28 13.32 12.17
CA ARG A 130 7.11 14.16 10.97
C ARG A 130 6.57 13.35 9.79
N MET A 131 7.11 12.16 9.54
CA MET A 131 6.66 11.30 8.44
C MET A 131 5.24 10.75 8.69
N ILE A 132 4.91 10.39 9.93
CA ILE A 132 3.53 10.01 10.31
C ILE A 132 2.57 11.17 10.04
N THR A 133 2.92 12.39 10.42
CA THR A 133 2.09 13.58 10.15
C THR A 133 1.90 13.79 8.65
N LYS A 134 2.96 13.65 7.83
CA LYS A 134 2.85 13.72 6.37
C LYS A 134 1.90 12.66 5.81
N ALA A 135 2.06 11.41 6.23
CA ALA A 135 1.20 10.31 5.78
C ALA A 135 -0.27 10.54 6.18
N ARG A 136 -0.53 11.11 7.36
CA ARG A 136 -1.89 11.52 7.77
C ARG A 136 -2.47 12.60 6.86
N THR A 137 -1.66 13.58 6.46
CA THR A 137 -2.09 14.61 5.51
C THR A 137 -2.43 14.02 4.15
N SER A 138 -1.59 13.15 3.59
CA SER A 138 -1.89 12.47 2.32
C SER A 138 -3.19 11.65 2.42
N LEU A 139 -3.34 10.85 3.48
CA LEU A 139 -4.57 10.08 3.73
C LEU A 139 -5.82 10.96 3.80
N ALA A 140 -5.73 12.14 4.42
CA ALA A 140 -6.84 13.08 4.50
C ALA A 140 -7.21 13.64 3.11
N SER A 141 -6.21 14.02 2.30
CA SER A 141 -6.41 14.47 0.92
C SER A 141 -7.07 13.38 0.06
N HIS A 142 -6.54 12.16 0.11
CA HIS A 142 -7.10 11.01 -0.60
C HIS A 142 -8.58 10.76 -0.25
N LYS A 143 -8.91 10.75 1.05
CA LYS A 143 -10.29 10.58 1.52
C LYS A 143 -11.21 11.71 1.05
N ALA A 144 -10.70 12.94 0.98
CA ALA A 144 -11.46 14.08 0.47
C ALA A 144 -11.76 13.95 -1.03
N GLU A 145 -10.76 13.57 -1.83
CA GLU A 145 -10.90 13.33 -3.27
C GLU A 145 -11.89 12.20 -3.57
N GLN A 146 -11.79 11.06 -2.87
CA GLN A 146 -12.77 9.98 -3.01
C GLN A 146 -14.20 10.45 -2.71
N LYS A 147 -14.38 11.24 -1.65
CA LYS A 147 -15.70 11.79 -1.31
C LYS A 147 -16.23 12.71 -2.41
N GLN A 148 -15.38 13.52 -3.05
CA GLN A 148 -15.78 14.38 -4.18
C GLN A 148 -16.18 13.55 -5.40
N GLN A 149 -15.39 12.53 -5.77
CA GLN A 149 -15.71 11.63 -6.87
C GLN A 149 -17.03 10.89 -6.66
N LEU A 150 -17.30 10.42 -5.44
CA LEU A 150 -18.57 9.78 -5.08
C LEU A 150 -19.77 10.74 -5.21
N ARG A 151 -19.59 12.03 -4.90
CA ARG A 151 -20.64 13.06 -5.07
C ARG A 151 -20.93 13.33 -6.54
N GLN A 152 -19.89 13.45 -7.38
CA GLN A 152 -20.02 13.66 -8.82
C GLN A 152 -20.73 12.47 -9.50
N LYS A 153 -20.35 11.23 -9.17
CA LYS A 153 -21.02 10.03 -9.70
C LYS A 153 -22.51 9.97 -9.34
N LYS A 154 -22.90 10.44 -8.14
CA LYS A 154 -24.31 10.52 -7.71
C LYS A 154 -25.08 11.60 -8.47
N SER A 155 -24.48 12.77 -8.73
CA SER A 155 -25.15 13.81 -9.53
C SER A 155 -25.39 13.34 -10.97
N ASP A 156 -24.40 12.71 -11.59
CA ASP A 156 -24.48 12.24 -12.99
C ASP A 156 -25.46 11.07 -13.15
N GLY A 157 -25.50 10.16 -12.18
CA GLY A 157 -26.51 9.10 -12.09
C GLY A 157 -27.93 9.64 -11.91
N SER A 158 -28.10 10.70 -11.12
CA SER A 158 -29.43 11.30 -10.89
C SER A 158 -29.95 12.09 -12.11
N ALA A 159 -29.05 12.77 -12.85
CA ALA A 159 -29.38 13.49 -14.08
C ALA A 159 -29.79 12.54 -15.22
N SER A 160 -29.10 11.41 -15.38
CA SER A 160 -29.41 10.40 -16.41
C SER A 160 -30.74 9.68 -16.18
N VAL A 161 -31.08 9.36 -14.93
CA VAL A 161 -32.39 8.79 -14.56
C VAL A 161 -33.53 9.78 -14.79
N SER A 162 -33.30 11.06 -14.49
CA SER A 162 -34.28 12.13 -14.67
C SER A 162 -34.57 12.42 -16.14
N ALA A 163 -33.53 12.42 -16.99
CA ALA A 163 -33.65 12.57 -18.44
C ALA A 163 -34.45 11.42 -19.09
N SER A 164 -34.18 10.18 -18.67
CA SER A 164 -34.89 8.99 -19.15
C SER A 164 -36.38 8.98 -18.77
N LYS A 165 -36.73 9.44 -17.56
CA LYS A 165 -38.14 9.61 -17.14
C LYS A 165 -38.88 10.67 -17.96
N ARG A 166 -38.20 11.77 -18.30
CA ARG A 166 -38.77 12.88 -19.08
C ARG A 166 -39.07 12.48 -20.53
N GLN A 167 -38.20 11.69 -21.16
CA GLN A 167 -38.43 11.16 -22.52
C GLN A 167 -39.57 10.13 -22.56
N ARG A 168 -39.73 9.29 -21.53
CA ARG A 168 -40.82 8.30 -21.45
C ARG A 168 -42.20 8.93 -21.30
N LYS A 169 -42.30 10.12 -20.68
CA LYS A 169 -43.56 10.85 -20.47
C LYS A 169 -44.01 11.67 -21.70
N LYS A 170 -43.12 11.94 -22.67
CA LYS A 170 -43.43 12.65 -23.93
C LYS A 170 -43.87 11.72 -25.08
N ARG A 171 -43.80 10.40 -24.90
CA ARG A 171 -44.15 9.37 -25.91
C ARG A 171 -45.45 8.62 -25.58
N ARG A 172 -46.24 9.15 -24.64
CA ARG A 172 -47.59 8.73 -24.30
C ARG A 172 -48.50 9.92 -24.55
#